data_AF-A0A820G9I8-F1
#
_entry.id   AF-A0A820G9I8-F1
#
_cell.length_a   1.000
_cell.length_b   1.000
_cell.length_c   1.000
_cell.angle_alpha   90.00
_cell.angle_beta   90.00
_cell.angle_gamma   90.00
#
_symmetry.space_group_name_H-M   'P 1'
#
loop_
_entity.id
_entity.type
_entity.pdbx_description
1 polymer ?
#
loop_
_entity_poly.entity_id
_entity_poly.type
_entity_poly.pdbx_seq_one_letter_code
_entity_poly.pdbx_strand_id
1 'polypeptide(L)'
;MKNPIECSPSKINSNRITLNDVSSLQSINDLTIRQLKDILKQNFVSTTGCVEKKELINKVELLFRDHQQQKESNINIANEQSDENLCKICMDANIDCVFLDCGHLCTCVRCGKQLSECPLCRSYIIRVVRVFKS
;
A
#
# COMPACT_ATOMS: atom_id res chain seq x y z
N MET A 1 -14.12 43.28 -30.78
CA MET A 1 -12.67 43.00 -30.98
C MET A 1 -12.05 42.64 -29.64
N LYS A 2 -11.61 41.37 -29.53
CA LYS A 2 -10.58 40.76 -28.65
C LYS A 2 -10.54 41.11 -27.15
N ASN A 3 -10.95 40.14 -26.33
CA ASN A 3 -10.51 39.95 -24.94
C ASN A 3 -8.98 39.74 -24.88
N PRO A 4 -8.27 40.24 -23.86
CA PRO A 4 -6.91 39.81 -23.56
C PRO A 4 -6.95 38.44 -22.87
N ILE A 5 -6.23 37.50 -23.48
CA ILE A 5 -6.01 36.13 -23.01
C ILE A 5 -5.01 36.19 -21.86
N GLU A 6 -5.38 35.63 -20.70
CA GLU A 6 -4.42 35.19 -19.69
C GLU A 6 -3.50 34.12 -20.30
N CYS A 7 -2.19 34.28 -20.16
CA CYS A 7 -1.28 33.14 -20.23
C CYS A 7 -0.07 33.39 -19.33
N SER A 8 -0.08 32.68 -18.21
CA SER A 8 1.02 32.53 -17.27
C SER A 8 2.26 31.92 -17.95
N PRO A 9 3.49 32.35 -17.60
CA PRO A 9 4.68 31.79 -18.21
C PRO A 9 4.98 30.40 -17.66
N SER A 10 4.44 29.38 -18.34
CA SER A 10 4.89 28.00 -18.28
C SER A 10 6.35 27.91 -18.77
N LYS A 11 7.32 27.93 -17.85
CA LYS A 11 8.76 27.79 -18.20
C LYS A 11 9.32 26.40 -17.86
N ILE A 12 9.30 25.56 -18.90
CA ILE A 12 10.32 24.61 -19.38
C ILE A 12 10.88 23.56 -18.38
N ASN A 13 10.51 22.31 -18.68
CA ASN A 13 10.98 21.03 -18.16
C ASN A 13 12.47 20.77 -18.48
N SER A 14 13.25 20.41 -17.47
CA SER A 14 14.53 19.69 -17.64
C SER A 14 14.77 18.84 -16.39
N ASN A 15 14.17 17.64 -16.42
CA ASN A 15 14.31 16.51 -15.48
C ASN A 15 13.78 16.73 -14.06
N ARG A 16 12.45 16.89 -13.94
CA ARG A 16 11.74 16.69 -12.67
C ARG A 16 11.76 15.19 -12.32
N ILE A 17 12.61 14.81 -11.38
CA ILE A 17 12.68 13.45 -10.84
C ILE A 17 11.97 13.41 -9.48
N THR A 18 11.26 12.32 -9.21
CA THR A 18 10.60 12.03 -7.94
C THR A 18 11.28 10.86 -7.24
N LEU A 19 10.94 10.63 -5.97
CA LEU A 19 11.48 9.48 -5.23
C LEU A 19 11.08 8.13 -5.86
N ASN A 20 9.93 8.07 -6.54
CA ASN A 20 9.45 6.86 -7.21
C ASN A 20 10.24 6.49 -8.47
N ASP A 21 10.95 7.45 -9.07
CA ASP A 21 11.77 7.24 -10.27
C ASP A 21 13.16 6.65 -9.93
N VAL A 22 13.52 6.62 -8.64
CA VAL A 22 14.78 6.07 -8.15
C VAL A 22 14.60 4.57 -7.93
N SER A 23 15.37 3.74 -8.65
CA SER A 23 15.24 2.27 -8.57
C SER A 23 16.25 1.62 -7.63
N SER A 24 17.36 2.30 -7.29
CA SER A 24 18.41 1.74 -6.42
C SER A 24 19.21 2.82 -5.70
N LEU A 25 19.89 2.45 -4.60
CA LEU A 25 20.80 3.35 -3.88
C LEU A 25 21.93 3.86 -4.77
N GLN A 26 22.41 3.04 -5.72
CA GLN A 26 23.47 3.44 -6.63
C GLN A 26 23.02 4.59 -7.54
N SER A 27 21.77 4.55 -8.02
CA SER A 27 21.22 5.60 -8.89
C SER A 27 21.08 6.97 -8.21
N ILE A 28 21.07 7.01 -6.86
CA ILE A 28 21.02 8.27 -6.10
C ILE A 28 22.34 9.04 -6.23
N ASN A 29 23.48 8.33 -6.30
CA ASN A 29 24.81 8.95 -6.40
C ASN A 29 25.00 9.73 -7.71
N ASP A 30 24.33 9.26 -8.78
CA ASP A 30 24.39 9.85 -10.11
C ASP A 30 23.47 11.07 -10.29
N LEU A 31 22.60 11.34 -9.31
CA LEU A 31 21.71 12.49 -9.36
C LEU A 31 22.49 13.80 -9.21
N THR A 32 22.02 14.82 -9.92
CA THR A 32 22.52 16.19 -9.78
C THR A 32 22.06 16.79 -8.44
N ILE A 33 22.78 17.81 -7.96
CA ILE A 33 22.39 18.55 -6.73
C ILE A 33 20.97 19.12 -6.85
N ARG A 34 20.57 19.56 -8.04
CA ARG A 34 19.20 20.04 -8.30
C ARG A 34 18.18 18.93 -8.08
N GLN A 35 18.39 17.77 -8.70
CA GLN A 35 17.52 16.61 -8.56
C GLN A 35 17.42 16.12 -7.11
N LEU A 36 18.54 16.04 -6.38
CA LEU A 36 18.54 15.67 -4.96
C LEU A 36 17.72 16.67 -4.12
N LYS A 37 17.91 17.98 -4.34
CA LYS A 37 17.14 19.02 -3.64
C LYS A 37 15.66 18.99 -4.03
N ASP A 38 15.33 18.69 -5.27
CA ASP A 38 13.95 18.62 -5.75
C ASP A 38 13.22 17.42 -5.12
N ILE A 39 13.86 16.25 -5.03
CA ILE A 39 13.31 15.08 -4.32
C ILE A 39 13.06 15.43 -2.85
N LEU A 40 14.05 16.02 -2.16
CA LEU A 40 13.91 16.38 -0.74
C LEU A 40 12.79 17.40 -0.52
N LYS A 41 12.70 18.44 -1.35
CA LYS A 41 11.64 19.46 -1.26
C LYS A 41 10.25 18.88 -1.52
N GLN A 42 10.10 18.00 -2.51
CA GLN A 42 8.83 17.34 -2.81
C GLN A 42 8.32 16.46 -1.66
N ASN A 43 9.24 15.97 -0.82
CA ASN A 43 8.93 15.18 0.38
C ASN A 43 9.04 16.00 1.67
N PHE A 44 8.99 17.33 1.57
CA PHE A 44 9.04 18.26 2.71
C PHE A 44 10.28 18.10 3.62
N VAL A 45 11.38 17.57 3.09
CA VAL A 45 12.64 17.42 3.80
C VAL A 45 13.52 18.66 3.58
N SER A 46 13.92 19.29 4.69
CA SER A 46 14.77 20.49 4.64
C SER A 46 16.19 20.18 4.15
N THR A 47 16.67 21.02 3.24
CA THR A 47 18.07 21.02 2.76
C THR A 47 18.93 22.07 3.47
N THR A 48 18.40 22.76 4.48
CA THR A 48 19.15 23.77 5.25
C THR A 48 20.34 23.11 5.94
N GLY A 49 21.49 23.78 5.92
CA GLY A 49 22.73 23.28 6.51
C GLY A 49 23.45 22.22 5.68
N CYS A 50 22.94 21.82 4.52
CA CYS A 50 23.67 20.93 3.62
C CYS A 50 24.71 21.71 2.80
N VAL A 51 25.99 21.44 3.06
CA VAL A 51 27.15 22.07 2.42
C VAL A 51 27.75 21.15 1.35
N GLU A 52 27.66 19.84 1.52
CA GLU A 52 28.23 18.85 0.59
C GLU A 52 27.16 18.05 -0.18
N LYS A 53 27.47 17.61 -1.40
CA LYS A 53 26.60 16.70 -2.18
C LYS A 53 26.28 15.42 -1.39
N LYS A 54 27.26 14.91 -0.65
CA LYS A 54 27.13 13.69 0.15
C LYS A 54 26.04 13.81 1.22
N GLU A 55 25.85 14.98 1.82
CA GLU A 55 24.80 15.19 2.82
C GLU A 55 23.40 15.15 2.20
N LEU A 56 23.25 15.67 0.98
CA LEU A 56 22.00 15.56 0.22
C LEU A 56 21.73 14.11 -0.19
N ILE A 57 22.76 13.39 -0.65
CA ILE A 57 22.68 11.96 -0.98
C ILE A 57 22.21 11.17 0.25
N ASN A 58 22.89 11.33 1.40
CA ASN A 58 22.52 10.63 2.63
C ASN A 58 21.06 10.90 3.04
N LYS A 59 20.58 12.15 2.93
CA LYS A 59 19.18 12.47 3.21
C LYS A 59 18.22 11.78 2.24
N VAL A 60 18.53 11.73 0.94
CA VAL A 60 17.71 11.03 -0.07
C VAL A 60 17.77 9.51 0.12
N GLU A 61 18.92 8.94 0.47
CA GLU A 61 19.06 7.52 0.80
C GLU A 61 18.21 7.13 2.00
N LEU A 62 18.23 7.93 3.08
CA LEU A 62 17.39 7.70 4.25
C LEU A 62 15.91 7.78 3.88
N LEU A 63 15.49 8.82 3.16
CA LEU A 63 14.13 8.98 2.67
C LEU A 63 13.69 7.82 1.77
N PHE A 64 14.58 7.36 0.89
CA PHE A 64 14.31 6.24 -0.01
C PHE A 64 14.08 4.94 0.76
N ARG A 65 14.93 4.64 1.75
CA ARG A 65 14.77 3.44 2.59
C ARG A 65 13.48 3.47 3.39
N ASP A 66 13.13 4.61 3.98
CA ASP A 66 11.88 4.78 4.73
C ASP A 66 10.67 4.55 3.82
N HIS A 67 10.68 5.09 2.60
CA HIS A 67 9.61 4.88 1.63
C HIS A 67 9.47 3.41 1.20
N GLN A 68 10.59 2.69 1.02
CA GLN A 68 10.55 1.26 0.72
C GLN A 68 9.95 0.46 1.88
N GLN A 69 10.36 0.74 3.12
CA GLN A 69 9.80 0.08 4.30
C GLN A 69 8.30 0.33 4.46
N GLN A 70 7.86 1.59 4.27
CA GLN A 70 6.44 1.93 4.30
C GLN A 70 5.65 1.24 3.20
N LYS A 71 6.23 1.11 2.00
CA LYS A 71 5.58 0.39 0.89
C LYS A 71 5.43 -1.09 1.20
N GLU A 72 6.46 -1.73 1.74
CA GLU A 72 6.43 -3.14 2.17
C GLU A 72 5.41 -3.35 3.28
N SER A 73 5.39 -2.49 4.31
CA SER A 73 4.41 -2.59 5.40
C SER A 73 2.97 -2.43 4.91
N ASN A 74 2.73 -1.49 3.99
CA ASN A 74 1.40 -1.26 3.44
C ASN A 74 0.92 -2.44 2.58
N ILE A 75 1.83 -3.06 1.81
CA ILE A 75 1.51 -4.29 1.05
C ILE A 75 1.15 -5.43 1.99
N ASN A 76 1.90 -5.61 3.07
CA ASN A 76 1.62 -6.67 4.05
C ASN A 76 0.24 -6.47 4.72
N ILE A 77 -0.08 -5.25 5.15
CA ILE A 77 -1.39 -4.92 5.74
C ILE A 77 -2.52 -5.18 4.72
N ALA A 78 -2.34 -4.79 3.46
CA ALA A 78 -3.34 -5.04 2.42
C ALA A 78 -3.56 -6.54 2.17
N ASN A 79 -2.48 -7.34 2.17
CA ASN A 79 -2.58 -8.79 2.04
C ASN A 79 -3.27 -9.43 3.25
N GLU A 80 -2.91 -9.03 4.48
CA GLU A 80 -3.57 -9.51 5.71
C GLU A 80 -5.08 -9.22 5.70
N GLN A 81 -5.50 -8.02 5.28
CA GLN A 81 -6.91 -7.67 5.13
C GLN A 81 -7.64 -8.52 4.07
N SER A 82 -6.95 -8.91 3.01
CA SER A 82 -7.51 -9.83 2.01
C SER A 82 -7.67 -11.24 2.59
N ASP A 83 -6.68 -11.72 3.35
CA ASP A 83 -6.67 -13.05 3.96
C ASP A 83 -7.69 -13.18 5.09
N GLU A 84 -7.97 -12.09 5.82
CA GLU A 84 -9.04 -12.03 6.83
C GLU A 84 -10.39 -12.45 6.25
N ASN A 85 -10.66 -12.09 5.00
CA ASN A 85 -11.90 -12.42 4.29
C ASN A 85 -11.92 -13.81 3.64
N LEU A 86 -10.81 -14.55 3.64
CA LEU A 86 -10.73 -15.91 3.08
C LEU A 86 -11.28 -16.95 4.05
N CYS A 87 -11.89 -18.00 3.49
CA CYS A 87 -12.35 -19.16 4.22
C CYS A 87 -11.19 -19.82 4.95
N LYS A 88 -11.30 -19.98 6.27
CA LYS A 88 -10.23 -20.52 7.13
C LYS A 88 -9.98 -22.03 6.98
N ILE A 89 -10.66 -22.68 6.02
CA ILE A 89 -10.54 -24.11 5.74
C ILE A 89 -9.79 -24.33 4.42
N CYS A 90 -10.24 -23.69 3.33
CA CYS A 90 -9.59 -23.83 2.02
C CYS A 90 -8.56 -22.75 1.72
N MET A 91 -8.60 -21.60 2.42
CA MET A 91 -7.78 -20.42 2.13
C MET A 91 -7.82 -19.97 0.65
N ASP A 92 -8.94 -20.25 -0.03
CA ASP A 92 -9.12 -20.02 -1.48
C ASP A 92 -10.35 -19.13 -1.74
N ALA A 93 -11.54 -19.60 -1.33
CA ALA A 93 -12.76 -18.82 -1.49
C ALA A 93 -13.02 -17.88 -0.31
N ASN A 94 -13.66 -16.74 -0.57
CA ASN A 94 -14.11 -15.82 0.48
C ASN A 94 -15.09 -16.47 1.46
N ILE A 95 -15.11 -15.96 2.68
CA ILE A 95 -16.14 -16.26 3.68
C ILE A 95 -17.49 -15.74 3.16
N ASP A 96 -18.39 -16.68 2.87
CA ASP A 96 -19.71 -16.40 2.29
C ASP A 96 -20.84 -17.21 2.95
N CYS A 97 -20.59 -17.80 4.12
CA CYS A 97 -21.62 -18.46 4.91
C CYS A 97 -21.50 -18.21 6.41
N VAL A 98 -22.63 -18.42 7.09
CA VAL A 98 -22.76 -18.38 8.54
C VAL A 98 -23.31 -19.73 9.02
N PHE A 99 -22.82 -20.19 10.17
CA PHE A 99 -23.40 -21.33 10.87
C PHE A 99 -24.53 -20.87 11.80
N LEU A 100 -25.72 -21.46 11.67
CA LEU A 100 -26.81 -21.16 12.58
C LEU A 100 -26.52 -21.64 14.01
N ASP A 101 -27.21 -21.02 14.95
CA ASP A 101 -27.07 -21.15 16.42
C ASP A 101 -25.79 -20.55 17.01
N CYS A 102 -24.63 -20.68 16.35
CA CYS A 102 -23.39 -20.06 16.83
C CYS A 102 -23.02 -18.75 16.13
N GLY A 103 -23.57 -18.46 14.95
CA GLY A 103 -23.43 -17.18 14.25
C GLY A 103 -22.04 -16.87 13.68
N HIS A 104 -21.10 -17.81 13.69
CA HIS A 104 -19.73 -17.58 13.22
C HIS A 104 -19.62 -17.57 11.69
N LEU A 105 -18.91 -16.57 11.15
CA LEU A 105 -18.55 -16.43 9.74
C LEU A 105 -17.06 -16.71 9.56
N CYS A 106 -16.69 -17.95 9.25
CA CYS A 106 -15.29 -18.35 9.08
C CYS A 106 -15.02 -19.23 7.86
N THR A 107 -16.07 -19.62 7.12
CA THR A 107 -15.93 -20.54 5.98
C THR A 107 -16.70 -20.09 4.75
N CYS A 108 -16.28 -20.57 3.58
CA CYS A 108 -17.12 -20.57 2.39
C CYS A 108 -18.16 -21.69 2.47
N VAL A 109 -19.27 -21.58 1.72
CA VAL A 109 -20.36 -22.58 1.72
C VAL A 109 -19.85 -23.99 1.39
N ARG A 110 -18.87 -24.12 0.48
CA ARG A 110 -18.30 -25.43 0.07
C ARG A 110 -17.66 -26.14 1.26
N CYS A 111 -16.86 -25.43 2.04
CA CYS A 111 -16.20 -25.97 3.23
C CYS A 111 -17.19 -26.13 4.38
N GLY A 112 -18.05 -25.14 4.63
CA GLY A 112 -19.02 -25.16 5.71
C GLY A 112 -19.95 -26.39 5.67
N LYS A 113 -20.37 -26.82 4.47
CA LYS A 113 -21.21 -28.02 4.29
C LYS A 113 -20.52 -29.34 4.63
N GLN A 114 -19.19 -29.37 4.73
CA GLN A 114 -18.41 -30.57 5.05
C GLN A 114 -18.07 -30.69 6.54
N LEU A 115 -18.44 -29.68 7.35
CA LEU A 115 -18.14 -29.62 8.78
C LEU A 115 -19.35 -30.05 9.61
N SER A 116 -19.08 -30.78 10.71
CA SER A 116 -20.07 -31.13 11.73
C SER A 116 -20.08 -30.16 12.91
N GLU A 117 -18.98 -29.46 13.16
CA GLU A 117 -18.80 -28.52 14.26
C GLU A 117 -18.16 -27.23 13.78
N CYS A 118 -18.52 -26.11 14.41
CA CYS A 118 -17.94 -24.81 14.12
C CYS A 118 -16.44 -24.80 14.50
N PRO A 119 -15.51 -24.42 13.59
CA PRO A 119 -14.08 -24.35 13.89
C PRO A 119 -13.70 -23.36 14.98
N LEU A 120 -14.57 -22.37 15.28
CA LEU A 120 -14.28 -21.31 16.23
C LEU A 120 -14.77 -21.65 17.65
N CYS A 121 -15.97 -22.22 17.79
CA CYS A 121 -16.60 -22.44 19.10
C CYS A 121 -16.99 -23.90 19.38
N ARG A 122 -16.76 -24.81 18.42
CA ARG A 122 -17.06 -26.25 18.51
C ARG A 122 -18.54 -26.60 18.70
N SER A 123 -19.45 -25.63 18.58
CA SER A 123 -20.89 -25.91 18.55
C SER A 123 -21.24 -26.74 17.32
N TYR A 124 -22.15 -27.69 17.47
CA TYR A 124 -22.64 -28.52 16.37
C TYR A 124 -23.32 -27.65 15.29
N ILE A 125 -23.01 -27.91 14.02
CA ILE A 125 -23.56 -27.14 12.90
C ILE A 125 -24.90 -27.74 12.51
N ILE A 126 -26.00 -27.05 12.88
CA ILE A 126 -27.36 -27.46 12.50
C ILE A 126 -27.66 -27.04 11.06
N ARG A 127 -27.23 -25.84 10.65
CA ARG A 127 -27.49 -25.31 9.31
C ARG A 127 -26.42 -24.33 8.85
N VAL A 128 -26.06 -24.43 7.57
CA VAL A 128 -25.14 -23.52 6.88
C VAL A 128 -25.94 -22.61 5.93
N VAL A 129 -25.79 -21.30 6.06
CA VAL A 129 -26.57 -20.32 5.27
C VAL A 129 -25.63 -19.39 4.54
N ARG A 130 -25.86 -19.21 3.23
CA ARG A 130 -25.10 -18.25 2.43
C ARG A 130 -25.44 -16.81 2.85
N VAL A 131 -24.43 -15.97 2.99
CA VAL A 131 -24.56 -14.55 3.28
C VAL A 131 -24.12 -13.74 2.06
N PHE A 132 -24.82 -12.67 1.75
CA PHE A 132 -24.47 -11.71 0.70
C PHE A 132 -24.05 -10.40 1.36
N LYS A 133 -22.82 -9.95 1.12
CA LYS A 133 -22.33 -8.64 1.58
C LYS A 133 -22.91 -7.55 0.67
N SER A 134 -23.29 -6.42 1.26
CA SER A 134 -23.87 -5.24 0.57
C SER A 134 -22.81 -4.36 -0.05
#